data_AF-E3S4J5-F1
#
_entry.id   AF-E3S4J5-F1
#
_cell.length_a   1.000
_cell.length_b   1.000
_cell.length_c   1.000
_cell.angle_alpha   90.00
_cell.angle_beta   90.00
_cell.angle_gamma   90.00
#
_symmetry.space_group_name_H-M   'P 1'
#
loop_
_entity.id
_entity.type
_entity.pdbx_description
1 polymer ?
#
loop_
_entity_poly.entity_id
_entity_poly.type
_entity_poly.pdbx_seq_one_letter_code
_entity_poly.pdbx_strand_id
1 'polypeptide(L)'
;MSPMIMENDVEVGESLPPATEHAVSVSLPTWRANVGYEEGEEWVISKMKTGYPRFFIHKIIQAFAAAIVEKHGKEGESAMLFPTHATASRCQEFFLRQAPDLNASQVRILDFLPAAEIARSEELEIISPKVSAVLFPQDRFSIAKMFWQHSGDGVSSRRAEYCYQLFKEDILVEASTLNQSARVCKGPKRYQKKTSIDLNAPVDLKNGNGEVQDPAQFVEERFGRNLSLTKAKNAKLAIRRRIAGSLTADVELTEAMTLDHDAARQRPIAGFSEDDVYLYPTGMSSIFNAHRNLLRAKGSHRAIVYGFPYIDTLKITEKFGPGSQFYGFGSSEELDDLEQRLQGGERFVALFTEFPGNPLLRSPDLERIRKLADQYDFCVVVDETIGNFINVNVLQYADVVVSSLTKVFSGDSNVMGGGLVLNTKAKSYPLLKRTWATDYEDNHWAEDSIFLERNSRDFVSRIDRIGTNAEAICDVLSAHPRVKQVNYPKTSPTRPFYEKCRNPNGGYGGLLSATFYTKQDAIAFFDNLDTVKGPSLGTNFTLSSPYVILAHYGELDWCREWGVEEDLIRFSVGLEETSKLVDTFKKALDCIPSAEGQ
;
A
#
# COMPACT_ATOMS: atom_id res chain seq x y z
N MET A 1 1.24 8.36 -40.87
CA MET A 1 0.55 7.19 -40.30
C MET A 1 -0.76 7.68 -39.72
N SER A 2 -1.88 6.99 -39.96
CA SER A 2 -3.11 7.25 -39.21
C SER A 2 -2.82 7.06 -37.71
N PRO A 3 -3.38 7.88 -36.79
CA PRO A 3 -3.17 7.68 -35.37
C PRO A 3 -3.61 6.26 -34.99
N MET A 4 -2.72 5.51 -34.34
CA MET A 4 -3.04 4.17 -33.84
C MET A 4 -4.16 4.33 -32.80
N ILE A 5 -5.29 3.65 -33.01
CA ILE A 5 -6.35 3.62 -32.00
C ILE A 5 -5.83 2.73 -30.87
N MET A 6 -5.59 3.33 -29.70
CA MET A 6 -5.21 2.61 -28.49
C MET A 6 -6.47 2.10 -27.79
N GLU A 7 -6.54 0.80 -27.54
CA GLU A 7 -7.67 0.17 -26.87
C GLU A 7 -7.69 0.51 -25.36
N ASN A 8 -6.52 0.82 -24.78
CA ASN A 8 -6.36 1.16 -23.37
C ASN A 8 -6.14 2.66 -23.13
N ASP A 9 -6.58 3.53 -24.05
CA ASP A 9 -6.50 4.98 -23.84
C ASP A 9 -7.48 5.41 -22.74
N VAL A 10 -6.92 5.75 -21.57
CA VAL A 10 -7.69 6.23 -20.41
C VAL A 10 -7.36 7.69 -20.20
N GLU A 11 -8.38 8.54 -20.11
CA GLU A 11 -8.20 9.98 -19.92
C GLU A 11 -7.35 10.32 -18.69
N VAL A 12 -6.48 11.33 -18.84
CA VAL A 12 -5.65 11.87 -17.76
C VAL A 12 -6.50 12.15 -16.51
N GLY A 13 -6.06 11.64 -15.36
CA GLY A 13 -6.71 11.88 -14.08
C GLY A 13 -7.88 10.95 -13.75
N GLU A 14 -8.29 10.07 -14.67
CA GLU A 14 -9.27 9.02 -14.41
C GLU A 14 -8.68 7.90 -13.53
N SER A 15 -9.53 7.27 -12.73
CA SER A 15 -9.19 6.09 -11.91
C SER A 15 -8.72 4.91 -12.78
N LEU A 16 -7.88 4.05 -12.20
CA LEU A 16 -7.43 2.80 -12.85
C LEU A 16 -7.79 1.58 -11.99
N PRO A 17 -8.71 0.70 -12.45
CA PRO A 17 -9.52 0.82 -13.69
C PRO A 17 -10.46 2.04 -13.70
N PRO A 18 -10.94 2.49 -14.89
CA PRO A 18 -11.87 3.61 -14.99
C PRO A 18 -13.15 3.42 -14.16
N ALA A 19 -13.68 4.53 -13.63
CA ALA A 19 -14.88 4.55 -12.77
C ALA A 19 -14.80 3.61 -11.54
N THR A 20 -13.60 3.36 -11.01
CA THR A 20 -13.42 2.54 -9.81
C THR A 20 -13.40 3.43 -8.57
N GLU A 21 -14.37 3.23 -7.68
CA GLU A 21 -14.36 3.87 -6.37
C GLU A 21 -13.17 3.41 -5.54
N HIS A 22 -12.61 4.34 -4.75
CA HIS A 22 -11.48 4.06 -3.87
C HIS A 22 -10.23 3.51 -4.62
N ALA A 23 -10.14 3.77 -5.93
CA ALA A 23 -9.02 3.33 -6.74
C ALA A 23 -7.70 3.87 -6.22
N VAL A 24 -6.68 3.01 -6.23
CA VAL A 24 -5.34 3.31 -5.72
C VAL A 24 -4.36 3.70 -6.83
N SER A 25 -4.86 3.94 -8.04
CA SER A 25 -4.09 4.37 -9.20
C SER A 25 -4.91 5.29 -10.11
N VAL A 26 -4.21 6.00 -10.99
CA VAL A 26 -4.73 7.08 -11.82
C VAL A 26 -4.03 7.11 -13.17
N SER A 27 -4.76 7.45 -14.23
CA SER A 27 -4.20 7.51 -15.57
C SER A 27 -3.28 8.71 -15.78
N LEU A 28 -2.05 8.43 -16.21
CA LEU A 28 -1.05 9.37 -16.72
C LEU A 28 -0.54 8.83 -18.07
N PRO A 29 -1.32 8.99 -19.16
CA PRO A 29 -1.21 8.21 -20.40
C PRO A 29 -0.02 8.57 -21.31
N THR A 30 0.66 9.69 -21.04
CA THR A 30 1.77 10.16 -21.86
C THR A 30 2.94 10.62 -20.98
N TRP A 31 4.14 10.64 -21.54
CA TRP A 31 5.32 11.17 -20.86
C TRP A 31 5.08 12.60 -20.37
N ARG A 32 4.45 13.42 -21.23
CA ARG A 32 4.06 14.79 -20.90
C ARG A 32 3.08 14.87 -19.75
N ALA A 33 2.13 13.93 -19.63
CA ALA A 33 1.23 13.89 -18.47
C ALA A 33 1.96 13.56 -17.17
N ASN A 34 2.98 12.70 -17.22
CA ASN A 34 3.79 12.37 -16.04
C ASN A 34 4.64 13.59 -15.61
N VAL A 35 5.30 14.28 -16.56
CA VAL A 35 6.03 15.52 -16.27
C VAL A 35 5.09 16.62 -15.76
N GLY A 36 3.96 16.84 -16.43
CA GLY A 36 2.98 17.86 -16.05
C GLY A 36 2.33 17.60 -14.68
N TYR A 37 2.20 16.34 -14.26
CA TYR A 37 1.80 16.00 -12.89
C TYR A 37 2.83 16.48 -11.86
N GLU A 38 4.11 16.20 -12.09
CA GLU A 38 5.21 16.56 -11.17
C GLU A 38 5.51 18.07 -11.16
N GLU A 39 5.33 18.75 -12.29
CA GLU A 39 5.46 20.21 -12.40
C GLU A 39 4.21 20.97 -11.92
N GLY A 40 3.14 20.26 -11.57
CA GLY A 40 1.89 20.88 -11.10
C GLY A 40 1.13 21.64 -12.19
N GLU A 41 1.24 21.22 -13.45
CA GLU A 41 0.54 21.85 -14.56
C GLU A 41 -0.98 21.69 -14.44
N GLU A 42 -1.71 22.80 -14.56
CA GLU A 42 -3.16 22.87 -14.29
C GLU A 42 -3.99 21.89 -15.14
N TRP A 43 -3.59 21.62 -16.38
CA TRP A 43 -4.31 20.72 -17.28
C TRP A 43 -4.26 19.24 -16.84
N VAL A 44 -3.30 18.87 -15.97
CA VAL A 44 -3.22 17.56 -15.32
C VAL A 44 -3.91 17.61 -13.96
N ILE A 45 -3.49 18.54 -13.09
CA ILE A 45 -3.93 18.58 -11.69
C ILE A 45 -5.45 18.76 -11.57
N SER A 46 -6.05 19.63 -12.38
CA SER A 46 -7.51 19.86 -12.36
C SER A 46 -8.34 18.63 -12.76
N LYS A 47 -7.75 17.66 -13.49
CA LYS A 47 -8.42 16.45 -13.95
C LYS A 47 -8.31 15.27 -12.97
N MET A 48 -7.43 15.36 -11.96
CA MET A 48 -7.20 14.26 -11.03
C MET A 48 -8.46 13.95 -10.21
N LYS A 49 -9.07 12.80 -10.48
CA LYS A 49 -10.21 12.27 -9.72
C LYS A 49 -9.75 11.54 -8.46
N THR A 50 -8.68 10.76 -8.62
CA THR A 50 -7.97 10.01 -7.57
C THR A 50 -6.46 10.10 -7.82
N GLY A 51 -5.67 9.39 -7.01
CA GLY A 51 -4.25 9.22 -7.24
C GLY A 51 -3.67 8.09 -6.41
N TYR A 52 -2.37 7.83 -6.60
CA TYR A 52 -1.69 6.87 -5.75
C TYR A 52 -1.74 7.37 -4.30
N PRO A 53 -2.22 6.57 -3.32
CA PRO A 53 -2.51 7.01 -1.95
C PRO A 53 -1.33 7.54 -1.12
N ARG A 54 -0.14 7.65 -1.71
CA ARG A 54 1.01 8.36 -1.16
C ARG A 54 1.07 9.83 -1.60
N PHE A 55 0.74 10.10 -2.86
CA PHE A 55 0.88 11.41 -3.49
C PHE A 55 -0.42 12.20 -3.44
N PHE A 56 -1.54 11.48 -3.34
CA PHE A 56 -2.89 12.04 -3.38
C PHE A 56 -3.70 11.56 -2.17
N ILE A 57 -4.09 12.50 -1.30
CA ILE A 57 -5.06 12.21 -0.23
C ILE A 57 -6.43 12.12 -0.90
N HIS A 58 -7.15 11.00 -0.75
CA HIS A 58 -8.43 10.81 -1.43
C HIS A 58 -9.43 11.96 -1.12
N LYS A 59 -10.21 12.39 -2.11
CA LYS A 59 -11.11 13.56 -1.98
C LYS A 59 -12.11 13.40 -0.83
N ILE A 60 -12.59 12.18 -0.57
CA ILE A 60 -13.48 11.91 0.57
C ILE A 60 -12.80 12.15 1.93
N ILE A 61 -11.51 11.83 2.06
CA ILE A 61 -10.73 12.06 3.28
C ILE A 61 -10.55 13.57 3.46
N GLN A 62 -10.25 14.30 2.39
CA GLN A 62 -10.15 15.76 2.41
C GLN A 62 -11.47 16.42 2.81
N ALA A 63 -12.59 15.97 2.23
CA ALA A 63 -13.92 16.48 2.55
C ALA A 63 -14.29 16.23 4.01
N PHE A 64 -13.98 15.03 4.54
CA PHE A 64 -14.22 14.73 5.94
C PHE A 64 -13.36 15.57 6.88
N ALA A 65 -12.07 15.74 6.56
CA ALA A 65 -11.17 16.59 7.32
C ALA A 65 -11.65 18.06 7.33
N ALA A 66 -12.11 18.57 6.19
CA ALA A 66 -12.68 19.91 6.07
C ALA A 66 -13.94 20.08 6.92
N ALA A 67 -14.85 19.11 6.91
CA ALA A 67 -16.07 19.14 7.73
C ALA A 67 -15.76 19.13 9.25
N ILE A 68 -14.72 18.40 9.67
CA ILE A 68 -14.23 18.43 11.06
C ILE A 68 -13.68 19.82 11.42
N VAL A 69 -12.90 20.44 10.53
CA VAL A 69 -12.34 21.79 10.75
C VAL A 69 -13.45 22.83 10.79
N GLU A 70 -14.46 22.73 9.92
CA GLU A 70 -15.61 23.64 9.91
C GLU A 70 -16.39 23.59 11.23
N LYS A 71 -16.59 22.39 11.80
CA LYS A 71 -17.38 22.21 13.03
C LYS A 71 -16.58 22.40 14.32
N HIS A 72 -15.29 22.06 14.34
CA HIS A 72 -14.47 21.96 15.56
C HIS A 72 -13.09 22.65 15.48
N GLY A 73 -12.75 23.19 14.31
CA GLY A 73 -11.49 23.89 14.07
C GLY A 73 -11.52 25.35 14.50
N LYS A 74 -10.33 25.96 14.52
CA LYS A 74 -10.11 27.40 14.63
C LYS A 74 -9.80 27.98 13.25
N GLU A 75 -9.93 29.29 13.12
CA GLU A 75 -9.56 29.99 11.88
C GLU A 75 -8.09 29.70 11.50
N GLY A 76 -7.86 29.33 10.24
CA GLY A 76 -6.54 28.98 9.72
C GLY A 76 -6.03 27.58 10.09
N GLU A 77 -6.85 26.71 10.69
CA GLU A 77 -6.49 25.30 10.93
C GLU A 77 -6.78 24.40 9.71
N SER A 78 -6.09 23.28 9.65
CA SER A 78 -6.33 22.13 8.79
C SER A 78 -6.30 20.86 9.62
N ALA A 79 -6.83 19.75 9.09
CA ALA A 79 -6.85 18.47 9.79
C ALA A 79 -6.24 17.33 8.96
N MET A 80 -5.59 16.39 9.66
CA MET A 80 -5.14 15.11 9.12
C MET A 80 -5.80 13.99 9.93
N LEU A 81 -6.34 12.98 9.24
CA LEU A 81 -7.19 11.96 9.85
C LEU A 81 -6.46 10.63 10.04
N PHE A 82 -6.62 10.05 11.23
CA PHE A 82 -5.97 8.82 11.65
C PHE A 82 -6.98 7.81 12.23
N PRO A 83 -6.72 6.49 12.11
CA PRO A 83 -7.53 5.42 12.67
C PRO A 83 -7.79 5.51 14.18
N THR A 84 -6.80 5.94 14.96
CA THR A 84 -6.82 5.84 16.43
C THR A 84 -6.14 7.04 17.08
N HIS A 85 -6.42 7.23 18.37
CA HIS A 85 -5.72 8.24 19.16
C HIS A 85 -4.21 7.97 19.20
N ALA A 86 -3.79 6.71 19.24
CA ALA A 86 -2.37 6.34 19.28
C ALA A 86 -1.64 6.71 17.97
N THR A 87 -2.27 6.49 16.80
CA THR A 87 -1.73 6.92 15.50
C THR A 87 -1.69 8.45 15.40
N ALA A 88 -2.75 9.14 15.83
CA ALA A 88 -2.80 10.60 15.91
C ALA A 88 -1.73 11.19 16.84
N SER A 89 -1.49 10.57 17.99
CA SER A 89 -0.46 10.98 18.96
C SER A 89 0.93 10.89 18.36
N ARG A 90 1.24 9.82 17.63
CA ARG A 90 2.51 9.69 16.90
C ARG A 90 2.69 10.79 15.85
N CYS A 91 1.62 11.15 15.16
CA CYS A 91 1.65 12.27 14.22
C CYS A 91 1.93 13.59 14.95
N GLN A 92 1.22 13.88 16.04
CA GLN A 92 1.43 15.08 16.86
C GLN A 92 2.87 15.15 17.41
N GLU A 93 3.41 14.06 17.95
CA GLU A 93 4.78 13.99 18.43
C GLU A 93 5.80 14.27 17.31
N PHE A 94 5.60 13.67 16.13
CA PHE A 94 6.44 13.95 14.97
C PHE A 94 6.34 15.42 14.56
N PHE A 95 5.13 15.96 14.53
CA PHE A 95 4.86 17.35 14.14
C PHE A 95 5.58 18.33 15.07
N LEU A 96 5.47 18.15 16.38
CA LEU A 96 6.11 19.00 17.39
C LEU A 96 7.65 18.89 17.38
N ARG A 97 8.21 17.74 16.95
CA ARG A 97 9.66 17.62 16.74
C ARG A 97 10.15 18.39 15.51
N GLN A 98 9.36 18.43 14.44
CA GLN A 98 9.72 19.13 13.21
C GLN A 98 9.43 20.65 13.29
N ALA A 99 8.48 21.06 14.13
CA ALA A 99 8.13 22.47 14.38
C ALA A 99 8.22 22.80 15.88
N PRO A 100 9.44 22.97 16.43
CA PRO A 100 9.64 23.25 17.85
C PRO A 100 9.16 24.65 18.28
N ASP A 101 8.84 25.53 17.32
CA ASP A 101 8.17 26.82 17.54
C ASP A 101 6.71 26.68 17.97
N LEU A 102 6.10 25.52 17.72
CA LEU A 102 4.71 25.23 18.08
C LEU A 102 4.63 24.47 19.40
N ASN A 103 3.53 24.71 20.13
CA ASN A 103 3.20 23.94 21.33
C ASN A 103 1.99 23.03 21.11
N ALA A 104 1.77 22.09 22.04
CA ALA A 104 0.68 21.11 21.97
C ALA A 104 -0.73 21.72 21.95
N SER A 105 -0.91 23.01 22.32
CA SER A 105 -2.22 23.68 22.19
C SER A 105 -2.54 24.14 20.76
N GLN A 106 -1.51 24.23 19.90
CA GLN A 106 -1.61 24.57 18.48
C GLN A 106 -1.73 23.33 17.58
N VAL A 107 -1.31 22.17 18.07
CA VAL A 107 -1.49 20.88 17.38
C VAL A 107 -2.39 20.00 18.25
N ARG A 108 -3.69 19.94 17.95
CA ARG A 108 -4.70 19.32 18.82
C ARG A 108 -5.15 17.98 18.27
N ILE A 109 -5.47 17.04 19.15
CA ILE A 109 -6.11 15.77 18.77
C ILE A 109 -7.57 15.84 19.19
N LEU A 110 -8.48 15.56 18.25
CA LEU A 110 -9.90 15.36 18.53
C LEU A 110 -10.27 13.92 18.17
N ASP A 111 -10.86 13.21 19.13
CA ASP A 111 -11.32 11.84 18.93
C ASP A 111 -12.82 11.83 18.64
N PHE A 112 -13.21 11.12 17.59
CA PHE A 112 -14.59 10.96 17.17
C PHE A 112 -15.05 9.53 17.41
N LEU A 113 -16.11 9.38 18.21
CA LEU A 113 -16.64 8.12 18.69
C LEU A 113 -18.15 8.06 18.45
N PRO A 114 -18.75 6.86 18.34
CA PRO A 114 -20.20 6.72 18.21
C PRO A 114 -20.92 7.24 19.45
N ALA A 115 -22.01 7.98 19.26
CA ALA A 115 -22.88 8.43 20.35
C ALA A 115 -23.47 7.23 21.10
N ALA A 116 -23.30 7.20 22.43
CA ALA A 116 -23.62 6.04 23.28
C ALA A 116 -25.10 5.58 23.23
N GLU A 117 -26.03 6.47 22.86
CA GLU A 117 -27.46 6.14 22.71
C GLU A 117 -27.78 5.38 21.42
N ILE A 118 -26.97 5.55 20.36
CA ILE A 118 -27.19 5.01 19.00
C ILE A 118 -26.18 3.90 18.67
N ALA A 119 -25.09 3.77 19.43
CA ALA A 119 -24.05 2.74 19.29
C ALA A 119 -24.49 1.29 19.56
N ARG A 120 -25.81 1.02 19.71
CA ARG A 120 -26.38 -0.30 20.05
C ARG A 120 -26.79 -1.14 18.84
N SER A 121 -26.50 -0.72 17.60
CA SER A 121 -26.66 -1.64 16.47
C SER A 121 -25.53 -2.67 16.50
N GLU A 122 -25.85 -3.95 16.28
CA GLU A 122 -24.86 -5.05 16.29
C GLU A 122 -23.68 -4.75 15.34
N GLU A 123 -23.91 -4.04 14.23
CA GLU A 123 -22.88 -3.64 13.27
C GLU A 123 -21.89 -2.61 13.84
N LEU A 124 -22.36 -1.61 14.59
CA LEU A 124 -21.49 -0.60 15.21
C LEU A 124 -20.66 -1.17 16.36
N GLU A 125 -21.15 -2.22 17.03
CA GLU A 125 -20.36 -2.96 18.03
C GLU A 125 -19.24 -3.79 17.38
N ILE A 126 -19.49 -4.35 16.18
CA ILE A 126 -18.51 -5.18 15.47
C ILE A 126 -17.38 -4.33 14.87
N ILE A 127 -17.70 -3.16 14.31
CA ILE A 127 -16.75 -2.33 13.57
C ILE A 127 -16.17 -1.22 14.44
N SER A 128 -16.96 -0.71 15.39
CA SER A 128 -16.65 0.43 16.25
C SER A 128 -15.99 1.57 15.47
N PRO A 129 -16.77 2.35 14.68
CA PRO A 129 -16.20 3.40 13.85
C PRO A 129 -15.61 4.48 14.73
N LYS A 130 -14.29 4.64 14.65
CA LYS A 130 -13.52 5.65 15.37
C LYS A 130 -12.62 6.35 14.38
N VAL A 131 -12.43 7.65 14.55
CA VAL A 131 -11.42 8.42 13.81
C VAL A 131 -10.87 9.47 14.75
N SER A 132 -9.56 9.70 14.69
CA SER A 132 -8.89 10.77 15.40
C SER A 132 -8.38 11.79 14.38
N ALA A 133 -8.67 13.07 14.63
CA ALA A 133 -8.21 14.17 13.79
C ALA A 133 -7.10 14.94 14.50
N VAL A 134 -5.97 15.14 13.82
CA VAL A 134 -4.91 16.05 14.26
C VAL A 134 -5.14 17.39 13.57
N LEU A 135 -5.51 18.42 14.34
CA LEU A 135 -5.74 19.79 13.87
C LEU A 135 -4.48 20.62 14.08
N PHE A 136 -4.06 21.38 13.08
CA PHE A 136 -2.82 22.16 13.07
C PHE A 136 -2.93 23.39 12.15
N PRO A 137 -2.03 24.38 12.24
CA PRO A 137 -2.01 25.53 11.33
C PRO A 137 -1.84 25.14 9.85
N GLN A 138 -2.67 25.67 8.96
CA GLN A 138 -2.70 25.28 7.54
C GLN A 138 -1.36 25.48 6.81
N ASP A 139 -0.60 26.51 7.17
CA ASP A 139 0.73 26.81 6.61
C ASP A 139 1.78 25.74 6.95
N ARG A 140 1.48 24.82 7.87
CA ARG A 140 2.33 23.70 8.28
C ARG A 140 1.85 22.34 7.75
N PHE A 141 0.94 22.33 6.77
CA PHE A 141 0.38 21.11 6.16
C PHE A 141 1.46 20.12 5.66
N SER A 142 2.58 20.63 5.15
CA SER A 142 3.70 19.80 4.66
C SER A 142 4.27 18.86 5.72
N ILE A 143 4.25 19.24 7.00
CA ILE A 143 4.74 18.42 8.12
C ILE A 143 3.77 17.26 8.40
N ALA A 144 2.48 17.54 8.51
CA ALA A 144 1.46 16.50 8.69
C ALA A 144 1.42 15.55 7.47
N LYS A 145 1.50 16.10 6.26
CA LYS A 145 1.58 15.32 5.02
C LYS A 145 2.79 14.38 5.04
N MET A 146 3.94 14.85 5.51
CA MET A 146 5.15 14.02 5.62
C MET A 146 4.96 12.82 6.55
N PHE A 147 4.32 13.00 7.71
CA PHE A 147 3.98 11.89 8.60
C PHE A 147 3.00 10.93 7.93
N TRP A 148 1.89 11.45 7.41
CA TRP A 148 0.84 10.65 6.75
C TRP A 148 1.42 9.82 5.59
N GLN A 149 2.24 10.45 4.75
CA GLN A 149 2.86 9.84 3.59
C GLN A 149 3.79 8.70 3.97
N HIS A 150 4.73 8.91 4.88
CA HIS A 150 5.77 7.92 5.18
C HIS A 150 5.33 6.87 6.20
N SER A 151 4.47 7.22 7.15
CA SER A 151 3.95 6.23 8.09
C SER A 151 2.94 5.30 7.42
N GLY A 152 2.18 5.79 6.43
CA GLY A 152 1.07 5.04 5.84
C GLY A 152 -0.04 4.68 6.84
N ASP A 153 -0.06 5.32 8.02
CA ASP A 153 -0.99 5.07 9.14
C ASP A 153 -2.27 5.93 9.03
N GLY A 154 -2.52 6.61 7.91
CA GLY A 154 -3.74 7.42 7.71
C GLY A 154 -5.02 6.59 7.57
N VAL A 155 -6.18 7.24 7.67
CA VAL A 155 -7.47 6.57 7.37
C VAL A 155 -7.55 6.19 5.88
N SER A 156 -8.15 5.03 5.60
CA SER A 156 -8.50 4.65 4.22
C SER A 156 -9.70 5.45 3.73
N SER A 157 -9.88 5.51 2.40
CA SER A 157 -11.00 6.23 1.79
C SER A 157 -12.36 5.61 2.15
N ARG A 158 -12.47 4.28 2.22
CA ARG A 158 -13.67 3.57 2.70
C ARG A 158 -14.01 3.89 4.15
N ARG A 159 -13.02 3.83 5.04
CA ARG A 159 -13.22 4.23 6.45
C ARG A 159 -13.66 5.68 6.57
N ALA A 160 -13.03 6.57 5.80
CA ALA A 160 -13.38 7.99 5.81
C ALA A 160 -14.79 8.23 5.28
N GLU A 161 -15.20 7.56 4.20
CA GLU A 161 -16.56 7.61 3.68
C GLU A 161 -17.60 7.19 4.72
N TYR A 162 -17.41 6.01 5.33
CA TYR A 162 -18.29 5.49 6.37
C TYR A 162 -18.37 6.43 7.58
N CYS A 163 -17.22 6.87 8.09
CA CYS A 163 -17.18 7.76 9.26
C CYS A 163 -17.71 9.16 8.94
N TYR A 164 -17.56 9.64 7.71
CA TYR A 164 -18.06 10.95 7.30
C TYR A 164 -19.58 10.97 7.21
N GLN A 165 -20.20 9.90 6.68
CA GLN A 165 -21.66 9.73 6.72
C GLN A 165 -22.19 9.83 8.16
N LEU A 166 -21.63 9.03 9.08
CA LEU A 166 -22.03 9.05 10.48
C LEU A 166 -21.78 10.40 11.17
N PHE A 167 -20.73 11.11 10.78
CA PHE A 167 -20.44 12.46 11.30
C PHE A 167 -21.49 13.48 10.85
N LYS A 168 -21.96 13.39 9.60
CA LYS A 168 -23.04 14.27 9.08
C LYS A 168 -24.39 14.01 9.76
N GLU A 169 -24.62 12.77 10.17
CA GLU A 169 -25.84 12.35 10.87
C GLU A 169 -25.78 12.58 12.39
N ASP A 170 -24.71 13.23 12.90
CA ASP A 170 -24.45 13.44 14.33
C ASP A 170 -24.40 12.13 15.15
N ILE A 171 -24.15 10.99 14.49
CA ILE A 171 -23.93 9.69 15.14
C ILE A 171 -22.48 9.57 15.61
N LEU A 172 -21.53 10.07 14.80
CA LEU A 172 -20.11 10.12 15.16
C LEU A 172 -19.78 11.50 15.74
N VAL A 173 -19.57 11.57 17.05
CA VAL A 173 -19.43 12.83 17.80
C VAL A 173 -18.07 12.94 18.48
N GLU A 174 -17.65 14.17 18.76
CA GLU A 174 -16.39 14.43 19.46
C GLU A 174 -16.48 13.90 20.92
N ALA A 175 -15.43 13.20 21.36
CA ALA A 175 -15.44 12.41 22.59
C ALA A 175 -15.69 13.26 23.86
N SER A 176 -15.26 14.52 23.92
CA SER A 176 -15.53 15.40 25.06
C SER A 176 -17.01 15.73 25.22
N THR A 177 -17.80 15.66 24.15
CA THR A 177 -19.27 15.88 24.22
C THR A 177 -20.01 14.74 24.93
N LEU A 178 -19.47 13.51 24.90
CA LEU A 178 -20.06 12.34 25.57
C LEU A 178 -20.00 12.44 27.11
N ASN A 179 -19.02 13.17 27.63
CA ASN A 179 -18.83 13.38 29.07
C ASN A 179 -19.61 14.58 29.62
N GLN A 180 -20.26 15.38 28.76
CA GLN A 180 -21.16 16.42 29.22
C GLN A 180 -22.49 15.77 29.62
N SER A 181 -22.60 15.45 30.91
CA SER A 181 -23.85 14.96 31.50
C SER A 181 -25.02 15.80 30.99
N ALA A 182 -25.98 15.16 30.32
CA ALA A 182 -27.23 15.79 29.94
C ALA A 182 -27.74 16.57 31.15
N ARG A 183 -27.82 17.91 31.05
CA ARG A 183 -28.48 18.71 32.06
C ARG A 183 -29.90 18.18 32.14
N VAL A 184 -30.18 17.40 33.18
CA VAL A 184 -31.51 16.91 33.48
C VAL A 184 -32.33 18.14 33.86
N CYS A 185 -32.95 18.77 32.86
CA CYS A 185 -34.05 19.67 33.05
C CYS A 185 -35.16 18.85 33.71
N LYS A 186 -35.20 18.84 35.04
CA LYS A 186 -36.31 18.26 35.82
C LYS A 186 -37.56 19.09 35.53
N GLY A 187 -38.26 18.76 34.45
CA GLY A 187 -39.62 19.20 34.22
C GLY A 187 -40.55 18.67 35.32
N PRO A 188 -41.63 19.39 35.69
CA PRO A 188 -42.45 19.02 36.83
C PRO A 188 -43.13 17.66 36.61
N LYS A 189 -42.91 16.71 37.54
CA LYS A 189 -43.59 15.41 37.56
C LYS A 189 -45.10 15.60 37.79
N ARG A 190 -45.92 15.48 36.75
CA ARG A 190 -47.35 15.13 36.92
C ARG A 190 -47.89 14.41 35.70
N TYR A 191 -48.62 13.32 35.98
CA TYR A 191 -49.27 12.36 35.07
C TYR A 191 -48.40 11.21 34.54
N GLN A 192 -48.10 10.27 35.45
CA GLN A 192 -48.07 8.85 35.08
C GLN A 192 -49.50 8.39 34.76
N LYS A 193 -49.72 7.90 33.54
CA LYS A 193 -50.74 6.88 33.28
C LYS A 193 -50.20 5.89 32.25
N LYS A 194 -50.18 4.61 32.66
CA LYS A 194 -50.06 3.45 31.78
C LYS A 194 -51.34 3.37 30.94
N THR A 195 -51.19 3.21 29.63
CA THR A 195 -52.23 2.60 28.80
C THR A 195 -51.55 1.72 27.75
N SER A 196 -51.73 0.42 27.92
CA SER A 196 -51.51 -0.61 26.92
C SER A 196 -52.54 -0.43 25.79
N ILE A 197 -52.08 -0.37 24.54
CA ILE A 197 -52.91 -0.70 23.38
C ILE A 197 -52.02 -1.48 22.41
N ASP A 198 -52.24 -2.78 22.39
CA ASP A 198 -51.98 -3.65 21.26
C ASP A 198 -53.06 -3.34 20.21
N LEU A 199 -52.71 -3.23 18.93
CA LEU A 199 -53.57 -3.60 17.79
C LEU A 199 -52.84 -3.40 16.46
N ASN A 200 -52.69 -4.53 15.78
CA ASN A 200 -52.43 -4.70 14.35
C ASN A 200 -53.22 -3.72 13.47
N ALA A 201 -52.52 -3.08 12.52
CA ALA A 201 -53.10 -2.62 11.26
C ALA A 201 -52.03 -2.70 10.14
N PRO A 202 -52.42 -3.07 8.91
CA PRO A 202 -51.48 -3.42 7.84
C PRO A 202 -50.88 -2.18 7.19
N VAL A 203 -49.59 -2.26 6.85
CA VAL A 203 -48.88 -1.21 6.12
C VAL A 203 -49.20 -1.35 4.64
N ASP A 204 -49.93 -0.36 4.11
CA ASP A 204 -50.14 -0.13 2.68
C ASP A 204 -48.81 0.17 1.98
N LEU A 205 -48.42 -0.70 1.04
CA LEU A 205 -47.38 -0.44 0.05
C LEU A 205 -47.91 0.57 -0.98
N LYS A 206 -47.48 1.83 -0.88
CA LYS A 206 -47.57 2.79 -1.98
C LYS A 206 -46.19 3.07 -2.54
N ASN A 207 -46.00 2.60 -3.77
CA ASN A 207 -44.96 3.01 -4.71
C ASN A 207 -44.86 4.54 -4.80
N GLY A 208 -43.63 5.06 -4.75
CA GLY A 208 -43.34 6.45 -5.04
C GLY A 208 -41.85 6.70 -5.20
N ASN A 209 -41.45 6.84 -6.47
CA ASN A 209 -40.22 7.44 -7.01
C ASN A 209 -38.93 6.61 -6.94
N GLY A 210 -38.62 5.99 -8.08
CA GLY A 210 -37.32 5.41 -8.37
C GLY A 210 -36.25 6.49 -8.42
N GLU A 211 -35.40 6.49 -7.41
CA GLU A 211 -34.01 6.86 -7.58
C GLU A 211 -33.37 5.79 -8.48
N VAL A 212 -32.63 6.25 -9.50
CA VAL A 212 -31.83 5.37 -10.35
C VAL A 212 -30.76 4.77 -9.44
N GLN A 213 -30.98 3.54 -8.97
CA GLN A 213 -29.97 2.72 -8.31
C GLN A 213 -28.75 2.68 -9.24
N ASP A 214 -27.58 3.06 -8.70
CA ASP A 214 -26.31 3.00 -9.42
C ASP A 214 -26.15 1.59 -10.00
N PRO A 215 -25.94 1.44 -11.33
CA PRO A 215 -25.68 0.14 -11.94
C PRO A 215 -24.58 -0.65 -11.25
N ALA A 216 -23.58 0.02 -10.66
CA ALA A 216 -22.53 -0.64 -9.86
C ALA A 216 -23.11 -1.24 -8.57
N GLN A 217 -23.86 -0.46 -7.81
CA GLN A 217 -24.51 -0.91 -6.56
C GLN A 217 -25.55 -2.02 -6.82
N PHE A 218 -26.33 -1.92 -7.90
CA PHE A 218 -27.31 -2.93 -8.30
C PHE A 218 -26.65 -4.24 -8.76
N VAL A 219 -25.52 -4.16 -9.47
CA VAL A 219 -24.72 -5.33 -9.84
C VAL A 219 -24.07 -5.93 -8.58
N GLU A 220 -23.61 -5.10 -7.64
CA GLU A 220 -23.00 -5.56 -6.40
C GLU A 220 -23.97 -6.27 -5.46
N GLU A 221 -25.17 -5.75 -5.27
CA GLU A 221 -26.22 -6.36 -4.46
C GLU A 221 -26.71 -7.69 -5.06
N ARG A 222 -26.87 -7.77 -6.38
CA ARG A 222 -27.47 -8.93 -7.06
C ARG A 222 -26.53 -10.15 -7.16
N PHE A 223 -25.22 -9.95 -7.05
CA PHE A 223 -24.20 -11.02 -7.05
C PHE A 223 -23.62 -11.32 -5.66
N GLY A 224 -24.23 -10.83 -4.57
CA GLY A 224 -23.79 -11.12 -3.19
C GLY A 224 -22.49 -10.41 -2.78
N ARG A 225 -22.17 -9.27 -3.41
CA ARG A 225 -20.86 -8.58 -3.29
C ARG A 225 -20.75 -7.63 -2.10
N ASN A 226 -21.84 -7.32 -1.41
CA ASN A 226 -21.81 -6.71 -0.07
C ASN A 226 -21.78 -7.82 0.99
N LEU A 227 -20.58 -8.36 1.24
CA LEU A 227 -20.38 -9.22 2.41
C LEU A 227 -20.61 -8.35 3.66
N SER A 228 -21.52 -8.78 4.53
CA SER A 228 -21.76 -8.11 5.81
C SER A 228 -20.45 -7.91 6.57
N LEU A 229 -20.31 -6.75 7.20
CA LEU A 229 -19.16 -6.37 8.03
C LEU A 229 -18.90 -7.36 9.18
N THR A 230 -19.91 -8.15 9.54
CA THR A 230 -19.82 -9.32 10.42
C THR A 230 -18.75 -10.33 9.97
N LYS A 231 -18.43 -10.40 8.67
CA LYS A 231 -17.44 -11.31 8.09
C LYS A 231 -16.00 -10.77 8.14
N ALA A 232 -15.78 -9.54 8.60
CA ALA A 232 -14.44 -8.92 8.62
C ALA A 232 -13.40 -9.74 9.39
N LYS A 233 -13.79 -10.36 10.52
CA LYS A 233 -12.88 -11.23 11.29
C LYS A 233 -12.43 -12.45 10.48
N ASN A 234 -13.36 -13.10 9.78
CA ASN A 234 -13.06 -14.25 8.93
C ASN A 234 -12.23 -13.83 7.71
N ALA A 235 -12.52 -12.66 7.12
CA ALA A 235 -11.76 -12.12 6.00
C ALA A 235 -10.29 -11.86 6.39
N LYS A 236 -10.06 -11.21 7.54
CA LYS A 236 -8.71 -11.00 8.09
C LYS A 236 -7.98 -12.32 8.37
N LEU A 237 -8.67 -13.31 8.93
CA LEU A 237 -8.10 -14.64 9.16
C LEU A 237 -7.71 -15.32 7.85
N ALA A 238 -8.58 -15.29 6.83
CA ALA A 238 -8.30 -15.85 5.51
C ALA A 238 -7.06 -15.19 4.88
N ILE A 239 -6.96 -13.85 4.92
CA ILE A 239 -5.78 -13.11 4.43
C ILE A 239 -4.52 -13.58 5.14
N ARG A 240 -4.53 -13.67 6.48
CA ARG A 240 -3.38 -14.14 7.27
C ARG A 240 -2.97 -15.56 6.92
N ARG A 241 -3.94 -16.46 6.70
CA ARG A 241 -3.69 -17.83 6.25
C ARG A 241 -3.09 -17.89 4.84
N ARG A 242 -3.56 -17.06 3.89
CA ARG A 242 -2.95 -16.95 2.56
C ARG A 242 -1.50 -16.49 2.64
N ILE A 243 -1.20 -15.45 3.44
CA ILE A 243 0.17 -14.94 3.65
C ILE A 243 1.06 -16.01 4.31
N ALA A 244 0.51 -16.79 5.24
CA ALA A 244 1.21 -17.90 5.87
C ALA A 244 1.45 -19.09 4.92
N GLY A 245 0.81 -19.11 3.74
CA GLY A 245 0.85 -20.19 2.76
C GLY A 245 -0.05 -21.38 3.12
N SER A 246 -0.90 -21.25 4.15
CA SER A 246 -1.78 -22.34 4.60
C SER A 246 -3.16 -22.37 3.92
N LEU A 247 -3.47 -21.36 3.11
CA LEU A 247 -4.65 -21.29 2.24
C LEU A 247 -4.23 -20.85 0.84
N THR A 248 -4.27 -21.74 -0.14
CA THR A 248 -3.83 -21.43 -1.53
C THR A 248 -4.85 -21.81 -2.61
N ALA A 249 -6.04 -22.27 -2.18
CA ALA A 249 -7.12 -22.65 -3.09
C ALA A 249 -7.95 -21.44 -3.53
N ASP A 250 -8.37 -21.45 -4.79
CA ASP A 250 -9.24 -20.45 -5.42
C ASP A 250 -10.70 -20.69 -5.00
N VAL A 251 -11.02 -20.46 -3.71
CA VAL A 251 -12.33 -20.76 -3.13
C VAL A 251 -12.96 -19.57 -2.40
N GLU A 252 -14.29 -19.62 -2.25
CA GLU A 252 -15.07 -18.63 -1.52
C GLU A 252 -14.75 -18.64 -0.02
N LEU A 253 -14.97 -17.50 0.67
CA LEU A 253 -14.63 -17.33 2.08
C LEU A 253 -15.22 -18.42 3.00
N THR A 254 -16.46 -18.83 2.76
CA THR A 254 -17.12 -19.86 3.59
C THR A 254 -16.40 -21.21 3.46
N GLU A 255 -15.99 -21.59 2.25
CA GLU A 255 -15.26 -22.82 1.97
C GLU A 255 -13.82 -22.73 2.48
N ALA A 256 -13.16 -21.59 2.29
CA ALA A 256 -11.81 -21.31 2.79
C ALA A 256 -11.66 -21.52 4.31
N MET A 257 -12.72 -21.25 5.09
CA MET A 257 -12.72 -21.47 6.54
C MET A 257 -12.88 -22.95 6.94
N THR A 258 -13.35 -23.80 6.02
CA THR A 258 -13.54 -25.25 6.22
C THR A 258 -12.36 -26.09 5.74
N LEU A 259 -11.47 -25.53 4.92
CA LEU A 259 -10.30 -26.25 4.41
C LEU A 259 -9.25 -26.45 5.51
N ASP A 260 -8.71 -27.67 5.57
CA ASP A 260 -7.50 -27.99 6.35
C ASP A 260 -6.28 -27.25 5.78
N HIS A 261 -5.28 -27.02 6.61
CA HIS A 261 -4.07 -26.29 6.21
C HIS A 261 -3.37 -26.97 5.02
N ASP A 262 -3.11 -26.20 3.95
CA ASP A 262 -2.38 -26.67 2.78
C ASP A 262 -0.89 -26.89 3.11
N ALA A 263 -0.55 -28.13 3.45
CA ALA A 263 0.80 -28.51 3.86
C ALA A 263 1.85 -28.43 2.73
N ALA A 264 1.43 -28.39 1.45
CA ALA A 264 2.35 -28.42 0.32
C ALA A 264 2.94 -27.03 -0.02
N ARG A 265 2.26 -25.95 0.36
CA ARG A 265 2.63 -24.56 0.07
C ARG A 265 2.80 -23.68 1.31
N GLN A 266 2.66 -24.25 2.50
CA GLN A 266 2.98 -23.58 3.76
C GLN A 266 4.43 -23.05 3.72
N ARG A 267 4.66 -21.81 4.18
CA ARG A 267 6.04 -21.33 4.33
C ARG A 267 6.80 -22.35 5.19
N PRO A 268 7.93 -22.92 4.73
CA PRO A 268 8.53 -24.13 5.31
C PRO A 268 9.29 -23.85 6.62
N ILE A 269 8.60 -23.32 7.62
CA ILE A 269 9.14 -22.94 8.93
C ILE A 269 8.32 -23.61 10.01
N ALA A 270 8.94 -24.59 10.69
CA ALA A 270 8.35 -25.24 11.85
C ALA A 270 7.93 -24.21 12.92
N GLY A 271 6.68 -24.31 13.40
CA GLY A 271 6.13 -23.43 14.43
C GLY A 271 5.59 -22.09 13.93
N PHE A 272 5.69 -21.77 12.64
CA PHE A 272 5.07 -20.58 12.03
C PHE A 272 3.58 -20.80 11.79
N SER A 273 2.75 -19.85 12.19
CA SER A 273 1.29 -19.86 11.96
C SER A 273 0.78 -18.48 11.55
N GLU A 274 -0.53 -18.38 11.26
CA GLU A 274 -1.20 -17.10 11.05
C GLU A 274 -0.99 -16.11 12.21
N ASP A 275 -0.69 -16.59 13.43
CA ASP A 275 -0.42 -15.76 14.61
C ASP A 275 0.83 -14.89 14.50
N ASP A 276 1.74 -15.21 13.59
CA ASP A 276 2.93 -14.42 13.29
C ASP A 276 2.74 -13.47 12.11
N VAL A 277 1.53 -13.41 11.55
CA VAL A 277 1.13 -12.51 10.48
C VAL A 277 0.31 -11.35 11.04
N TYR A 278 0.76 -10.13 10.77
CA TYR A 278 0.13 -8.87 11.17
C TYR A 278 -0.36 -8.13 9.92
N LEU A 279 -1.55 -7.52 10.03
CA LEU A 279 -2.15 -6.73 8.94
C LEU A 279 -2.05 -5.25 9.27
N TYR A 280 -1.65 -4.46 8.28
CA TYR A 280 -1.53 -3.01 8.38
C TYR A 280 -2.36 -2.34 7.27
N PRO A 281 -2.77 -1.06 7.44
CA PRO A 281 -3.50 -0.31 6.41
C PRO A 281 -2.81 -0.26 5.04
N THR A 282 -1.48 -0.22 5.03
CA THR A 282 -0.67 -0.08 3.80
C THR A 282 0.66 -0.82 3.95
N GLY A 283 1.34 -1.10 2.82
CA GLY A 283 2.71 -1.62 2.86
C GLY A 283 3.69 -0.68 3.55
N MET A 284 3.50 0.64 3.41
CA MET A 284 4.31 1.64 4.13
C MET A 284 4.11 1.53 5.64
N SER A 285 2.87 1.31 6.09
CA SER A 285 2.58 1.06 7.51
C SER A 285 3.28 -0.20 8.01
N SER A 286 3.36 -1.28 7.22
CA SER A 286 4.18 -2.45 7.59
C SER A 286 5.65 -2.08 7.80
N ILE A 287 6.26 -1.31 6.88
CA ILE A 287 7.67 -0.89 6.96
C ILE A 287 7.90 0.06 8.16
N PHE A 288 7.03 1.06 8.31
CA PHE A 288 7.10 2.04 9.39
C PHE A 288 6.98 1.39 10.77
N ASN A 289 6.00 0.49 10.94
CA ASN A 289 5.81 -0.21 12.21
C ASN A 289 6.95 -1.22 12.46
N ALA A 290 7.51 -1.87 11.42
CA ALA A 290 8.72 -2.68 11.55
C ALA A 290 9.89 -1.87 12.10
N HIS A 291 10.20 -0.72 11.49
CA HIS A 291 11.27 0.17 11.93
C HIS A 291 11.06 0.67 13.37
N ARG A 292 9.87 1.21 13.67
CA ARG A 292 9.53 1.72 15.00
C ARG A 292 9.69 0.64 16.08
N ASN A 293 9.16 -0.56 15.83
CA ASN A 293 9.18 -1.63 16.83
C ASN A 293 10.57 -2.25 16.98
N LEU A 294 11.39 -2.25 15.94
CA LEU A 294 12.80 -2.64 16.04
C LEU A 294 13.60 -1.64 16.89
N LEU A 295 13.38 -0.33 16.72
CA LEU A 295 13.97 0.70 17.59
C LEU A 295 13.54 0.53 19.06
N ARG A 296 12.26 0.19 19.29
CA ARG A 296 11.74 -0.09 20.64
C ARG A 296 12.32 -1.36 21.25
N ALA A 297 12.50 -2.40 20.44
CA ALA A 297 12.96 -3.72 20.89
C ALA A 297 14.47 -3.77 21.13
N LYS A 298 15.26 -3.22 20.21
CA LYS A 298 16.73 -3.36 20.17
C LYS A 298 17.49 -2.07 20.47
N GLY A 299 16.80 -0.95 20.67
CA GLY A 299 17.39 0.34 20.98
C GLY A 299 17.59 1.25 19.77
N SER A 300 18.07 2.46 20.05
CA SER A 300 18.14 3.55 19.06
C SER A 300 19.49 3.60 18.35
N HIS A 301 19.75 2.62 17.49
CA HIS A 301 20.87 2.64 16.53
C HIS A 301 20.38 3.03 15.13
N ARG A 302 21.30 3.47 14.27
CA ARG A 302 21.00 3.74 12.85
C ARG A 302 20.53 2.45 12.16
N ALA A 303 19.70 2.60 11.14
CA ALA A 303 19.37 1.49 10.24
C ALA A 303 20.37 1.40 9.08
N ILE A 304 20.38 0.27 8.37
CA ILE A 304 21.02 0.11 7.08
C ILE A 304 19.91 0.00 6.04
N VAL A 305 20.06 0.67 4.90
CA VAL A 305 19.19 0.49 3.74
C VAL A 305 20.08 0.01 2.60
N TYR A 306 19.82 -1.21 2.13
CA TYR A 306 20.66 -1.91 1.17
C TYR A 306 19.92 -2.13 -0.15
N GLY A 307 20.56 -1.76 -1.25
CA GLY A 307 19.95 -1.59 -2.57
C GLY A 307 19.26 -0.24 -2.71
N PHE A 308 18.57 -0.06 -3.84
CA PHE A 308 17.71 1.10 -4.13
C PHE A 308 16.24 0.68 -3.95
N PRO A 309 15.73 0.56 -2.70
CA PRO A 309 14.36 0.15 -2.47
C PRO A 309 13.39 1.30 -2.77
N TYR A 310 12.10 1.00 -2.65
CA TYR A 310 11.05 1.98 -2.54
C TYR A 310 11.43 3.10 -1.58
N ILE A 311 11.48 4.32 -2.11
CA ILE A 311 12.10 5.46 -1.44
C ILE A 311 11.55 5.78 -0.05
N ASP A 312 10.29 5.46 0.23
CA ASP A 312 9.77 5.68 1.59
C ASP A 312 10.48 4.81 2.62
N THR A 313 11.00 3.63 2.27
CA THR A 313 11.85 2.84 3.19
C THR A 313 13.08 3.65 3.63
N LEU A 314 13.75 4.31 2.68
CA LEU A 314 14.87 5.19 2.99
C LEU A 314 14.40 6.39 3.84
N LYS A 315 13.35 7.10 3.42
CA LYS A 315 12.85 8.27 4.16
C LYS A 315 12.31 7.92 5.55
N ILE A 316 11.72 6.74 5.73
CA ILE A 316 11.26 6.24 7.03
C ILE A 316 12.45 6.07 7.98
N THR A 317 13.52 5.42 7.53
CA THR A 317 14.70 5.18 8.36
C THR A 317 15.50 6.45 8.65
N GLU A 318 15.52 7.41 7.72
CA GLU A 318 16.13 8.73 7.91
C GLU A 318 15.36 9.61 8.90
N LYS A 319 14.02 9.67 8.78
CA LYS A 319 13.18 10.65 9.48
C LYS A 319 12.65 10.16 10.83
N PHE A 320 12.53 8.84 11.03
CA PHE A 320 11.87 8.26 12.20
C PHE A 320 12.82 7.45 13.09
N GLY A 321 14.03 7.98 13.30
CA GLY A 321 15.06 7.34 14.12
C GLY A 321 16.39 8.10 14.08
N PRO A 322 17.49 7.47 14.50
CA PRO A 322 18.84 8.07 14.47
C PRO A 322 19.44 8.27 13.07
N GLY A 323 18.70 7.99 12.00
CA GLY A 323 19.17 8.02 10.61
C GLY A 323 19.54 6.64 10.06
N SER A 324 20.02 6.62 8.81
CA SER A 324 20.39 5.39 8.11
C SER A 324 21.75 5.47 7.41
N GLN A 325 22.38 4.32 7.23
CA GLN A 325 23.48 4.12 6.29
C GLN A 325 22.89 3.56 5.00
N PHE A 326 23.09 4.27 3.88
CA PHE A 326 22.54 3.90 2.58
C PHE A 326 23.60 3.25 1.69
N TYR A 327 23.25 2.11 1.10
CA TYR A 327 24.05 1.36 0.13
C TYR A 327 23.22 1.15 -1.13
N GLY A 328 23.11 2.19 -1.96
CA GLY A 328 22.14 2.24 -3.06
C GLY A 328 22.43 1.29 -4.22
N PHE A 329 23.68 0.84 -4.42
CA PHE A 329 23.98 -0.11 -5.49
C PHE A 329 23.55 -1.55 -5.14
N GLY A 330 23.48 -1.87 -3.85
CA GLY A 330 23.23 -3.21 -3.34
C GLY A 330 24.34 -4.20 -3.73
N SER A 331 25.57 -3.74 -3.80
CA SER A 331 26.73 -4.46 -4.36
C SER A 331 27.54 -5.24 -3.32
N SER A 332 28.31 -6.25 -3.76
CA SER A 332 29.16 -7.03 -2.85
C SER A 332 30.23 -6.17 -2.18
N GLU A 333 30.72 -5.15 -2.86
CA GLU A 333 31.68 -4.16 -2.37
C GLU A 333 31.09 -3.33 -1.22
N GLU A 334 29.81 -2.98 -1.28
CA GLU A 334 29.12 -2.29 -0.18
C GLU A 334 28.91 -3.21 1.05
N LEU A 335 28.81 -4.53 0.84
CA LEU A 335 28.84 -5.48 1.97
C LEU A 335 30.25 -5.58 2.58
N ASP A 336 31.31 -5.39 1.80
CA ASP A 336 32.68 -5.30 2.32
C ASP A 336 32.85 -4.06 3.21
N ASP A 337 32.36 -2.89 2.78
CA ASP A 337 32.36 -1.66 3.60
C ASP A 337 31.53 -1.84 4.88
N LEU A 338 30.34 -2.42 4.77
CA LEU A 338 29.49 -2.72 5.93
C LEU A 338 30.23 -3.62 6.94
N GLU A 339 30.85 -4.68 6.47
CA GLU A 339 31.61 -5.60 7.33
C GLU A 339 32.78 -4.89 8.02
N GLN A 340 33.52 -4.03 7.31
CA GLN A 340 34.60 -3.22 7.90
C GLN A 340 34.09 -2.26 8.99
N ARG A 341 32.97 -1.57 8.76
CA ARG A 341 32.35 -0.69 9.79
C ARG A 341 31.94 -1.45 11.03
N LEU A 342 31.31 -2.61 10.85
CA LEU A 342 30.87 -3.49 11.93
C LEU A 342 32.07 -3.99 12.76
N GLN A 343 33.16 -4.39 12.10
CA GLN A 343 34.44 -4.74 12.72
C GLN A 343 35.06 -3.55 13.46
N GLY A 344 34.93 -2.34 12.90
CA GLY A 344 35.35 -1.06 13.50
C GLY A 344 34.52 -0.62 14.71
N GLY A 345 33.46 -1.35 15.06
CA GLY A 345 32.64 -1.09 16.25
C GLY A 345 31.32 -0.38 15.98
N GLU A 346 31.00 -0.02 14.74
CA GLU A 346 29.67 0.51 14.40
C GLU A 346 28.57 -0.52 14.70
N ARG A 347 27.40 -0.04 15.13
CA ARG A 347 26.23 -0.87 15.44
C ARG A 347 24.99 -0.30 14.78
N PHE A 348 24.14 -1.20 14.32
CA PHE A 348 22.92 -0.88 13.59
C PHE A 348 21.74 -1.61 14.22
N VAL A 349 20.55 -1.03 14.13
CA VAL A 349 19.34 -1.66 14.67
C VAL A 349 18.84 -2.78 13.76
N ALA A 350 18.86 -2.51 12.46
CA ALA A 350 18.40 -3.42 11.43
C ALA A 350 18.91 -3.02 10.04
N LEU A 351 18.91 -3.98 9.11
CA LEU A 351 19.10 -3.80 7.68
C LEU A 351 17.78 -4.00 6.95
N PHE A 352 17.40 -3.03 6.13
CA PHE A 352 16.23 -3.07 5.26
C PHE A 352 16.66 -3.28 3.80
N THR A 353 16.02 -4.21 3.11
CA THR A 353 16.24 -4.47 1.68
C THR A 353 14.96 -4.96 1.01
N GLU A 354 14.82 -4.74 -0.29
CA GLU A 354 13.81 -5.40 -1.11
C GLU A 354 14.36 -6.68 -1.76
N PHE A 355 13.47 -7.61 -2.11
CA PHE A 355 13.84 -8.81 -2.86
C PHE A 355 12.79 -9.20 -3.92
N PRO A 356 13.13 -9.08 -5.22
CA PRO A 356 14.19 -8.23 -5.77
C PRO A 356 13.83 -6.74 -5.62
N GLY A 357 14.81 -5.84 -5.80
CA GLY A 357 14.61 -4.40 -5.66
C GLY A 357 13.83 -3.75 -6.81
N ASN A 358 13.01 -2.75 -6.52
CA ASN A 358 12.28 -1.95 -7.50
C ASN A 358 12.99 -0.61 -7.76
N PRO A 359 13.39 -0.24 -8.99
CA PRO A 359 12.92 -0.80 -10.28
C PRO A 359 13.95 -1.69 -11.01
N LEU A 360 15.18 -1.81 -10.52
CA LEU A 360 16.30 -2.47 -11.21
C LEU A 360 16.29 -4.01 -11.09
N LEU A 361 15.46 -4.56 -10.22
CA LEU A 361 15.21 -5.99 -10.04
C LEU A 361 16.48 -6.80 -9.72
N ARG A 362 17.40 -6.16 -8.99
CA ARG A 362 18.58 -6.79 -8.41
C ARG A 362 18.20 -7.53 -7.13
N SER A 363 18.87 -8.64 -6.86
CA SER A 363 18.67 -9.47 -5.68
C SER A 363 19.90 -9.37 -4.77
N PRO A 364 19.74 -8.93 -3.50
CA PRO A 364 20.84 -8.87 -2.55
C PRO A 364 21.31 -10.29 -2.14
N ASP A 365 22.57 -10.41 -1.72
CA ASP A 365 23.09 -11.65 -1.10
C ASP A 365 22.56 -11.78 0.34
N LEU A 366 21.32 -12.27 0.46
CA LEU A 366 20.65 -12.46 1.75
C LEU A 366 21.40 -13.44 2.66
N GLU A 367 22.18 -14.37 2.10
CA GLU A 367 22.96 -15.32 2.88
C GLU A 367 24.12 -14.60 3.60
N ARG A 368 24.85 -13.74 2.87
CA ARG A 368 25.91 -12.91 3.47
C ARG A 368 25.34 -11.91 4.46
N ILE A 369 24.23 -11.25 4.13
CA ILE A 369 23.54 -10.32 5.03
C ILE A 369 23.13 -11.02 6.33
N ARG A 370 22.54 -12.21 6.26
CA ARG A 370 22.16 -13.00 7.45
C ARG A 370 23.36 -13.33 8.33
N LYS A 371 24.49 -13.76 7.74
CA LYS A 371 25.73 -14.04 8.49
C LYS A 371 26.23 -12.81 9.24
N LEU A 372 26.27 -11.64 8.59
CA LEU A 372 26.64 -10.38 9.22
C LEU A 372 25.67 -10.01 10.36
N ALA A 373 24.36 -10.15 10.12
CA ALA A 373 23.33 -9.86 11.09
C ALA A 373 23.45 -10.72 12.36
N ASP A 374 23.75 -12.00 12.21
CA ASP A 374 23.95 -12.93 13.33
C ASP A 374 25.23 -12.63 14.12
N GLN A 375 26.30 -12.26 13.42
CA GLN A 375 27.60 -11.93 14.02
C GLN A 375 27.58 -10.60 14.79
N TYR A 376 26.89 -9.59 14.28
CA TYR A 376 26.90 -8.23 14.83
C TYR A 376 25.58 -7.78 15.48
N ASP A 377 24.63 -8.71 15.62
CA ASP A 377 23.37 -8.58 16.37
C ASP A 377 22.42 -7.46 15.88
N PHE A 378 22.26 -7.30 14.57
CA PHE A 378 21.21 -6.46 13.97
C PHE A 378 20.12 -7.33 13.32
N CYS A 379 18.90 -6.80 13.16
CA CYS A 379 17.81 -7.53 12.50
C CYS A 379 17.84 -7.36 10.97
N VAL A 380 17.30 -8.33 10.24
CA VAL A 380 17.09 -8.23 8.78
C VAL A 380 15.61 -8.07 8.48
N VAL A 381 15.26 -7.01 7.77
CA VAL A 381 13.92 -6.72 7.27
C VAL A 381 13.94 -6.84 5.75
N VAL A 382 13.15 -7.78 5.21
CA VAL A 382 13.02 -7.97 3.76
C VAL A 382 11.63 -7.57 3.30
N ASP A 383 11.54 -6.61 2.38
CA ASP A 383 10.32 -6.34 1.63
C ASP A 383 10.25 -7.28 0.43
N GLU A 384 9.32 -8.23 0.47
CA GLU A 384 9.09 -9.23 -0.57
C GLU A 384 7.98 -8.84 -1.54
N THR A 385 7.52 -7.59 -1.58
CA THR A 385 6.38 -7.16 -2.42
C THR A 385 6.54 -7.57 -3.88
N ILE A 386 7.74 -7.42 -4.46
CA ILE A 386 8.00 -7.73 -5.87
C ILE A 386 8.19 -9.23 -6.10
N GLY A 387 9.01 -9.87 -5.26
CA GLY A 387 9.26 -11.30 -5.36
C GLY A 387 7.98 -12.08 -5.13
N ASN A 388 7.20 -11.66 -4.13
CA ASN A 388 6.04 -12.31 -3.52
C ASN A 388 6.34 -13.73 -2.98
N PHE A 389 5.57 -14.15 -1.99
CA PHE A 389 5.84 -15.39 -1.27
C PHE A 389 5.48 -16.67 -2.04
N ILE A 390 4.89 -16.55 -3.24
CA ILE A 390 4.69 -17.68 -4.15
C ILE A 390 5.97 -17.95 -4.94
N ASN A 391 6.65 -16.91 -5.44
CA ASN A 391 7.87 -17.10 -6.23
C ASN A 391 9.12 -17.29 -5.37
N VAL A 392 9.21 -16.60 -4.23
CA VAL A 392 10.42 -16.60 -3.39
C VAL A 392 10.09 -16.89 -1.93
N ASN A 393 11.06 -17.43 -1.20
CA ASN A 393 11.05 -17.61 0.23
C ASN A 393 12.29 -16.95 0.84
N VAL A 394 12.12 -15.71 1.27
CA VAL A 394 13.15 -14.90 1.94
C VAL A 394 13.11 -15.02 3.46
N LEU A 395 12.04 -15.61 4.02
CA LEU A 395 11.80 -15.66 5.46
C LEU A 395 12.92 -16.41 6.21
N GLN A 396 13.59 -17.37 5.54
CA GLN A 396 14.75 -18.07 6.08
C GLN A 396 15.97 -17.17 6.39
N TYR A 397 16.07 -15.99 5.77
CA TYR A 397 17.16 -15.02 5.98
C TYR A 397 16.72 -13.76 6.75
N ALA A 398 15.43 -13.61 7.02
CA ALA A 398 14.86 -12.41 7.61
C ALA A 398 14.47 -12.62 9.09
N ASP A 399 14.56 -11.56 9.89
CA ASP A 399 13.87 -11.48 11.19
C ASP A 399 12.40 -11.06 10.99
N VAL A 400 12.18 -10.12 10.06
CA VAL A 400 10.88 -9.57 9.69
C VAL A 400 10.75 -9.55 8.18
N VAL A 401 9.61 -9.98 7.66
CA VAL A 401 9.26 -9.83 6.24
C VAL A 401 8.06 -8.91 6.12
N VAL A 402 8.10 -7.94 5.20
CA VAL A 402 7.00 -7.02 4.93
C VAL A 402 6.54 -7.16 3.49
N SER A 403 5.27 -6.85 3.24
CA SER A 403 4.70 -6.87 1.88
C SER A 403 3.61 -5.83 1.72
N SER A 404 3.53 -5.19 0.55
CA SER A 404 2.36 -4.41 0.15
C SER A 404 1.30 -5.33 -0.46
N LEU A 405 0.23 -5.56 0.29
CA LEU A 405 -0.92 -6.36 -0.15
C LEU A 405 -1.79 -5.59 -1.17
N THR A 406 -1.60 -4.28 -1.27
CA THR A 406 -2.19 -3.40 -2.31
C THR A 406 -1.85 -3.84 -3.74
N LYS A 407 -0.74 -4.55 -3.94
CA LYS A 407 -0.19 -4.89 -5.26
C LYS A 407 -0.77 -6.21 -5.77
N VAL A 408 0.08 -7.13 -6.23
CA VAL A 408 -0.30 -8.42 -6.85
C VAL A 408 -1.17 -9.29 -5.95
N PHE A 409 -1.07 -9.14 -4.63
CA PHE A 409 -1.96 -9.82 -3.68
C PHE A 409 -3.43 -9.42 -3.88
N SER A 410 -3.71 -8.13 -4.08
CA SER A 410 -5.04 -7.64 -4.41
C SER A 410 -5.33 -7.74 -5.92
N GLY A 411 -4.46 -7.22 -6.79
CA GLY A 411 -4.66 -7.24 -8.25
C GLY A 411 -5.67 -6.22 -8.79
N ASP A 412 -6.72 -5.88 -8.03
CA ASP A 412 -7.84 -5.07 -8.53
C ASP A 412 -7.67 -3.55 -8.43
N SER A 413 -6.57 -3.07 -7.83
CA SER A 413 -6.30 -1.63 -7.69
C SER A 413 -7.37 -0.81 -6.98
N ASN A 414 -8.15 -1.41 -6.08
CA ASN A 414 -9.25 -0.74 -5.37
C ASN A 414 -9.15 -0.81 -3.84
N VAL A 415 -8.09 -1.41 -3.30
CA VAL A 415 -7.94 -1.59 -1.85
C VAL A 415 -6.46 -1.58 -1.47
N MET A 416 -6.16 -0.95 -0.33
CA MET A 416 -4.82 -0.95 0.24
C MET A 416 -4.70 -2.00 1.34
N GLY A 417 -3.50 -2.52 1.51
CA GLY A 417 -3.16 -3.37 2.64
C GLY A 417 -1.66 -3.56 2.78
N GLY A 418 -1.22 -3.87 3.99
CA GLY A 418 0.14 -4.25 4.33
C GLY A 418 0.15 -5.55 5.11
N GLY A 419 1.14 -6.39 4.83
CA GLY A 419 1.44 -7.60 5.58
C GLY A 419 2.78 -7.44 6.28
N LEU A 420 2.89 -8.03 7.47
CA LEU A 420 4.15 -8.20 8.18
C LEU A 420 4.19 -9.61 8.79
N VAL A 421 5.32 -10.28 8.64
CA VAL A 421 5.57 -11.62 9.15
C VAL A 421 6.79 -11.60 10.08
N LEU A 422 6.64 -12.13 11.28
CA LEU A 422 7.77 -12.38 12.19
C LEU A 422 8.30 -13.80 11.97
N ASN A 423 9.61 -13.94 11.79
CA ASN A 423 10.23 -15.25 11.64
C ASN A 423 10.40 -15.94 13.00
N THR A 424 9.68 -17.03 13.23
CA THR A 424 9.74 -17.83 14.48
C THR A 424 11.09 -18.46 14.75
N LYS A 425 11.93 -18.65 13.72
CA LYS A 425 13.29 -19.20 13.85
C LYS A 425 14.35 -18.12 14.08
N ALA A 426 14.03 -16.84 13.94
CA ALA A 426 14.99 -15.79 14.17
C ALA A 426 15.36 -15.70 15.66
N LYS A 427 16.64 -15.47 15.96
CA LYS A 427 17.15 -15.28 17.34
C LYS A 427 16.38 -14.20 18.09
N SER A 428 15.96 -13.15 17.38
CA SER A 428 15.23 -12.00 17.94
C SER A 428 13.74 -12.28 18.21
N TYR A 429 13.19 -13.40 17.74
CA TYR A 429 11.75 -13.65 17.72
C TYR A 429 11.04 -13.45 19.06
N PRO A 430 11.49 -14.00 20.21
CA PRO A 430 10.77 -13.82 21.48
C PRO A 430 10.65 -12.34 21.90
N LEU A 431 11.70 -11.56 21.65
CA LEU A 431 11.74 -10.12 21.92
C LEU A 431 10.81 -9.35 20.97
N LEU A 432 10.87 -9.66 19.67
CA LEU A 432 10.01 -9.03 18.67
C LEU A 432 8.54 -9.36 18.93
N LYS A 433 8.21 -10.63 19.20
CA LYS A 433 6.84 -11.08 19.49
C LYS A 433 6.25 -10.35 20.70
N ARG A 434 7.01 -10.18 21.79
CA ARG A 434 6.58 -9.40 22.97
C ARG A 434 6.35 -7.93 22.64
N THR A 435 7.22 -7.35 21.81
CA THR A 435 7.12 -5.95 21.38
C THR A 435 5.85 -5.74 20.56
N TRP A 436 5.59 -6.60 19.57
CA TRP A 436 4.36 -6.54 18.76
C TRP A 436 3.11 -6.82 19.60
N ALA A 437 3.14 -7.76 20.55
CA ALA A 437 2.02 -8.02 21.44
C ALA A 437 1.63 -6.81 22.31
N THR A 438 2.56 -5.87 22.53
CA THR A 438 2.31 -4.65 23.31
C THR A 438 1.90 -3.47 22.43
N ASP A 439 2.41 -3.40 21.20
CA ASP A 439 2.34 -2.20 20.35
C ASP A 439 1.34 -2.30 19.19
N TYR A 440 1.04 -3.51 18.72
CA TYR A 440 0.20 -3.71 17.54
C TYR A 440 -1.26 -3.32 17.80
N GLU A 441 -1.78 -2.46 16.93
CA GLU A 441 -3.20 -2.16 16.79
C GLU A 441 -3.66 -2.62 15.40
N ASP A 442 -4.73 -3.42 15.33
CA ASP A 442 -5.34 -3.80 14.07
C ASP A 442 -6.14 -2.62 13.48
N ASN A 443 -5.43 -1.81 12.70
CA ASN A 443 -5.98 -0.62 12.05
C ASN A 443 -6.44 -0.88 10.60
N HIS A 444 -6.35 -2.12 10.10
CA HIS A 444 -6.87 -2.46 8.78
C HIS A 444 -8.40 -2.44 8.80
N TRP A 445 -9.01 -1.58 7.99
CA TRP A 445 -10.46 -1.34 8.04
C TRP A 445 -11.26 -2.59 7.65
N ALA A 446 -12.46 -2.72 8.20
CA ALA A 446 -13.31 -3.91 8.02
C ALA A 446 -13.65 -4.16 6.54
N GLU A 447 -14.13 -3.12 5.83
CA GLU A 447 -14.47 -3.22 4.40
C GLU A 447 -13.23 -3.46 3.54
N ASP A 448 -12.12 -2.78 3.84
CA ASP A 448 -10.87 -3.01 3.12
C ASP A 448 -10.40 -4.46 3.32
N SER A 449 -10.60 -5.07 4.50
CA SER A 449 -10.30 -6.49 4.73
C SER A 449 -11.17 -7.42 3.88
N ILE A 450 -12.44 -7.06 3.69
CA ILE A 450 -13.39 -7.85 2.87
C ILE A 450 -12.99 -7.78 1.39
N PHE A 451 -12.72 -6.58 0.87
CA PHE A 451 -12.25 -6.40 -0.51
C PHE A 451 -10.90 -7.09 -0.72
N LEU A 452 -9.96 -6.92 0.21
CA LEU A 452 -8.64 -7.54 0.11
C LEU A 452 -8.70 -9.07 0.15
N GLU A 453 -9.58 -9.66 0.98
CA GLU A 453 -9.81 -11.11 0.97
C GLU A 453 -10.39 -11.53 -0.37
N ARG A 454 -11.43 -10.86 -0.86
CA ARG A 454 -12.07 -11.22 -2.13
C ARG A 454 -11.07 -11.20 -3.28
N ASN A 455 -10.32 -10.11 -3.42
CA ASN A 455 -9.42 -9.92 -4.55
C ASN A 455 -8.16 -10.82 -4.49
N SER A 456 -7.87 -11.43 -3.34
CA SER A 456 -6.71 -12.33 -3.17
C SER A 456 -7.02 -13.82 -3.36
N ARG A 457 -8.24 -14.18 -3.78
CA ARG A 457 -8.66 -15.58 -3.95
C ARG A 457 -7.90 -16.30 -5.05
N ASP A 458 -7.73 -15.63 -6.19
CA ASP A 458 -7.02 -16.08 -7.39
C ASP A 458 -5.54 -15.68 -7.39
N PHE A 459 -4.97 -15.33 -6.23
CA PHE A 459 -3.61 -14.81 -6.12
C PHE A 459 -2.56 -15.74 -6.72
N VAL A 460 -2.71 -17.06 -6.53
CA VAL A 460 -1.75 -18.05 -7.03
C VAL A 460 -1.81 -18.16 -8.55
N SER A 461 -3.01 -18.41 -9.09
CA SER A 461 -3.22 -18.58 -10.53
C SER A 461 -2.88 -17.29 -11.30
N ARG A 462 -3.15 -16.12 -10.69
CA ARG A 462 -2.71 -14.81 -11.18
C ARG A 462 -1.20 -14.73 -11.36
N ILE A 463 -0.42 -15.13 -10.35
CA ILE A 463 1.05 -15.04 -10.41
C ILE A 463 1.64 -15.90 -11.53
N ASP A 464 1.11 -17.11 -11.73
CA ASP A 464 1.58 -18.01 -12.78
C ASP A 464 1.36 -17.40 -14.18
N ARG A 465 0.17 -16.83 -14.41
CA ARG A 465 -0.16 -16.14 -15.67
C ARG A 465 0.69 -14.90 -15.89
N ILE A 466 0.83 -14.06 -14.86
CA ILE A 466 1.68 -12.86 -14.88
C ILE A 466 3.13 -13.23 -15.21
N GLY A 467 3.67 -14.28 -14.59
CA GLY A 467 5.03 -14.76 -14.84
C GLY A 467 5.23 -15.19 -16.29
N THR A 468 4.28 -15.94 -16.85
CA THR A 468 4.30 -16.35 -18.26
C THR A 468 4.32 -15.15 -19.20
N ASN A 469 3.46 -14.16 -18.95
CA ASN A 469 3.40 -12.94 -19.75
C ASN A 469 4.69 -12.11 -19.62
N ALA A 470 5.22 -11.98 -18.40
CA ALA A 470 6.44 -11.22 -18.13
C ALA A 470 7.65 -11.79 -18.85
N GLU A 471 7.81 -13.12 -18.89
CA GLU A 471 8.90 -13.74 -19.65
C GLU A 471 8.77 -13.46 -21.16
N ALA A 472 7.57 -13.56 -21.73
CA ALA A 472 7.36 -13.25 -23.14
C ALA A 472 7.68 -11.79 -23.48
N ILE A 473 7.33 -10.85 -22.60
CA ILE A 473 7.67 -9.42 -22.77
C ILE A 473 9.17 -9.17 -22.59
N CYS A 474 9.82 -9.86 -21.66
CA CYS A 474 11.27 -9.82 -21.50
C CYS A 474 11.98 -10.20 -22.80
N ASP A 475 11.54 -11.28 -23.46
CA ASP A 475 12.12 -11.76 -24.71
C ASP A 475 11.94 -10.74 -25.86
N VAL A 476 10.75 -10.15 -25.98
CA VAL A 476 10.47 -9.11 -26.99
C VAL A 476 11.36 -7.89 -26.81
N LEU A 477 11.45 -7.36 -25.59
CA LEU A 477 12.25 -6.17 -25.29
C LEU A 477 13.75 -6.46 -25.49
N SER A 478 14.23 -7.61 -25.01
CA SER A 478 15.66 -7.97 -25.07
C SER A 478 16.15 -8.19 -26.51
N ALA A 479 15.27 -8.57 -27.42
CA ALA A 479 15.61 -8.80 -28.83
C ALA A 479 15.69 -7.51 -29.66
N HIS A 480 15.18 -6.38 -29.17
CA HIS A 480 15.04 -5.17 -29.97
C HIS A 480 16.30 -4.28 -29.91
N PRO A 481 16.88 -3.86 -31.06
CA PRO A 481 18.19 -3.17 -31.09
C PRO A 481 18.18 -1.76 -30.50
N ARG A 482 17.00 -1.15 -30.29
CA ARG A 482 16.86 0.17 -29.64
C ARG A 482 16.74 0.10 -28.12
N VAL A 483 16.48 -1.09 -27.57
CA VAL A 483 16.46 -1.31 -26.13
C VAL A 483 17.90 -1.48 -25.67
N LYS A 484 18.31 -0.66 -24.69
CA LYS A 484 19.66 -0.65 -24.14
C LYS A 484 19.83 -1.75 -23.10
N GLN A 485 18.85 -1.88 -22.21
CA GLN A 485 18.86 -2.84 -21.11
C GLN A 485 17.44 -3.21 -20.72
N VAL A 486 17.25 -4.49 -20.38
CA VAL A 486 16.04 -4.99 -19.72
C VAL A 486 16.44 -5.50 -18.34
N ASN A 487 15.78 -4.97 -17.31
CA ASN A 487 15.91 -5.45 -15.95
C ASN A 487 14.80 -6.48 -15.68
N TYR A 488 15.20 -7.71 -15.41
CA TYR A 488 14.32 -8.80 -15.01
C TYR A 488 15.11 -9.85 -14.21
N PRO A 489 14.59 -10.44 -13.12
CA PRO A 489 15.40 -11.33 -12.27
C PRO A 489 16.01 -12.53 -13.01
N LYS A 490 15.36 -13.04 -14.06
CA LYS A 490 15.83 -14.17 -14.90
C LYS A 490 17.08 -13.84 -15.73
N THR A 491 17.29 -12.57 -16.08
CA THR A 491 18.41 -12.10 -16.91
C THR A 491 19.39 -11.23 -16.13
N SER A 492 19.08 -10.91 -14.86
CA SER A 492 19.91 -10.08 -14.01
C SER A 492 21.26 -10.74 -13.64
N PRO A 493 22.36 -9.97 -13.55
CA PRO A 493 23.63 -10.47 -13.01
C PRO A 493 23.53 -11.04 -11.60
N THR A 494 22.57 -10.56 -10.79
CA THR A 494 22.32 -11.04 -9.43
C THR A 494 21.39 -12.26 -9.38
N ARG A 495 21.05 -12.86 -10.53
CA ARG A 495 20.22 -14.08 -10.61
C ARG A 495 20.69 -15.19 -9.67
N PRO A 496 22.01 -15.47 -9.49
CA PRO A 496 22.44 -16.51 -8.55
C PRO A 496 21.89 -16.32 -7.12
N PHE A 497 21.73 -15.07 -6.67
CA PHE A 497 21.11 -14.77 -5.37
C PHE A 497 19.59 -14.96 -5.39
N TYR A 498 18.92 -14.61 -6.51
CA TYR A 498 17.50 -14.89 -6.71
C TYR A 498 17.19 -16.39 -6.60
N GLU A 499 17.95 -17.22 -7.32
CA GLU A 499 17.74 -18.67 -7.39
C GLU A 499 17.89 -19.35 -6.02
N LYS A 500 18.73 -18.84 -5.12
CA LYS A 500 18.84 -19.35 -3.74
C LYS A 500 17.56 -19.16 -2.93
N CYS A 501 16.77 -18.15 -3.24
CA CYS A 501 15.52 -17.84 -2.53
C CYS A 501 14.28 -18.26 -3.31
N ARG A 502 14.41 -18.68 -4.57
CA ARG A 502 13.28 -19.05 -5.42
C ARG A 502 12.66 -20.37 -4.95
N ASN A 503 11.34 -20.40 -4.86
CA ASN A 503 10.59 -21.61 -4.54
C ASN A 503 10.70 -22.63 -5.69
N PRO A 504 10.56 -23.95 -5.44
CA PRO A 504 10.68 -24.97 -6.49
C PRO A 504 9.81 -24.73 -7.73
N ASN A 505 8.58 -24.24 -7.53
CA ASN A 505 7.65 -23.89 -8.61
C ASN A 505 7.51 -22.37 -8.81
N GLY A 506 8.38 -21.58 -8.18
CA GLY A 506 8.34 -20.12 -8.27
C GLY A 506 8.84 -19.61 -9.62
N GLY A 507 8.23 -18.51 -10.10
CA GLY A 507 8.69 -17.76 -11.27
C GLY A 507 9.64 -16.60 -10.91
N TYR A 508 9.84 -15.69 -11.87
CA TYR A 508 10.66 -14.48 -11.68
C TYR A 508 9.82 -13.21 -11.47
N GLY A 509 8.52 -13.36 -11.25
CA GLY A 509 7.58 -12.27 -11.03
C GLY A 509 7.13 -11.56 -12.32
N GLY A 510 6.29 -10.54 -12.11
CA GLY A 510 5.59 -9.79 -13.17
C GLY A 510 6.12 -8.40 -13.47
N LEU A 511 7.14 -7.95 -12.73
CA LEU A 511 7.68 -6.61 -12.88
C LEU A 511 8.92 -6.67 -13.77
N LEU A 512 8.99 -5.77 -14.75
CA LEU A 512 10.16 -5.54 -15.59
C LEU A 512 10.44 -4.03 -15.66
N SER A 513 11.66 -3.67 -16.04
CA SER A 513 11.93 -2.33 -16.55
C SER A 513 12.89 -2.37 -17.72
N ALA A 514 12.84 -1.34 -18.56
CA ALA A 514 13.77 -1.19 -19.67
C ALA A 514 14.25 0.26 -19.81
N THR A 515 15.48 0.39 -20.32
CA THR A 515 16.05 1.67 -20.76
C THR A 515 16.37 1.60 -22.25
N PHE A 516 16.46 2.76 -22.88
CA PHE A 516 16.73 2.92 -24.30
C PHE A 516 18.05 3.68 -24.49
N TYR A 517 18.60 3.69 -25.70
CA TYR A 517 19.83 4.44 -25.96
C TYR A 517 19.62 5.95 -25.94
N THR A 518 18.39 6.42 -26.13
CA THR A 518 18.03 7.84 -26.07
C THR A 518 16.70 8.04 -25.36
N LYS A 519 16.56 9.19 -24.70
CA LYS A 519 15.30 9.62 -24.07
C LYS A 519 14.16 9.74 -25.08
N GLN A 520 14.46 10.15 -26.31
CA GLN A 520 13.47 10.24 -27.39
C GLN A 520 12.89 8.88 -27.77
N ASP A 521 13.71 7.82 -27.78
CA ASP A 521 13.23 6.46 -28.01
C ASP A 521 12.32 6.01 -26.86
N ALA A 522 12.71 6.29 -25.60
CA ALA A 522 11.89 5.97 -24.44
C ALA A 522 10.53 6.68 -24.49
N ILE A 523 10.51 7.98 -24.80
CA ILE A 523 9.26 8.75 -24.98
C ILE A 523 8.42 8.17 -26.12
N ALA A 524 9.02 7.93 -27.29
CA ALA A 524 8.31 7.39 -28.45
C ALA A 524 7.70 6.02 -28.15
N PHE A 525 8.46 5.13 -27.52
CA PHE A 525 7.97 3.81 -27.10
C PHE A 525 6.86 3.93 -26.04
N PHE A 526 7.07 4.69 -24.97
CA PHE A 526 6.09 4.82 -23.88
C PHE A 526 4.77 5.41 -24.37
N ASP A 527 4.83 6.49 -25.14
CA ASP A 527 3.63 7.17 -25.63
C ASP A 527 2.84 6.26 -26.58
N ASN A 528 3.50 5.39 -27.36
CA ASN A 528 2.85 4.44 -28.28
C ASN A 528 2.52 3.06 -27.67
N LEU A 529 2.89 2.79 -26.41
CA LEU A 529 2.60 1.52 -25.74
C LEU A 529 1.14 1.46 -25.29
N ASP A 530 0.33 0.66 -25.99
CA ASP A 530 -1.11 0.49 -25.70
C ASP A 530 -1.37 -0.40 -24.46
N THR A 531 -0.94 0.09 -23.31
CA THR A 531 -1.17 -0.48 -21.97
C THR A 531 -1.81 0.60 -21.10
N VAL A 532 -2.39 0.21 -19.98
CA VAL A 532 -2.80 1.19 -18.96
C VAL A 532 -1.53 1.87 -18.41
N LYS A 533 -1.58 3.17 -18.15
CA LYS A 533 -0.40 3.94 -17.74
C LYS A 533 -0.66 4.78 -16.49
N GLY A 534 0.16 4.61 -15.47
CA GLY A 534 -0.04 5.28 -14.18
C GLY A 534 0.85 4.73 -13.06
N PRO A 535 0.79 5.32 -11.86
CA PRO A 535 1.53 4.84 -10.69
C PRO A 535 0.97 3.50 -10.18
N SER A 536 1.70 2.84 -9.27
CA SER A 536 1.42 1.47 -8.75
C SER A 536 1.91 0.34 -9.66
N LEU A 537 1.65 -0.91 -9.24
CA LEU A 537 2.06 -2.17 -9.89
C LEU A 537 1.25 -3.35 -9.32
N GLY A 538 1.41 -4.54 -9.90
CA GLY A 538 0.81 -5.80 -9.47
C GLY A 538 -0.69 -5.83 -9.71
N THR A 539 -1.13 -5.36 -10.87
CA THR A 539 -2.54 -5.22 -11.25
C THR A 539 -2.98 -6.38 -12.16
N ASN A 540 -4.29 -6.61 -12.27
CA ASN A 540 -4.85 -7.63 -13.15
C ASN A 540 -4.70 -7.27 -14.65
N PHE A 541 -4.42 -6.00 -14.95
CA PHE A 541 -4.07 -5.47 -16.27
C PHE A 541 -2.61 -5.00 -16.27
N THR A 542 -1.99 -4.89 -17.44
CA THR A 542 -0.63 -4.41 -17.59
C THR A 542 -0.57 -2.90 -17.38
N LEU A 543 0.28 -2.48 -16.44
CA LEU A 543 0.44 -1.10 -16.03
C LEU A 543 1.87 -0.60 -16.28
N SER A 544 2.01 0.49 -17.03
CA SER A 544 3.30 1.05 -17.44
C SER A 544 3.52 2.45 -16.86
N SER A 545 4.76 2.82 -16.57
CA SER A 545 5.11 4.17 -16.08
C SER A 545 6.56 4.54 -16.37
N PRO A 546 6.88 5.81 -16.66
CA PRO A 546 8.24 6.33 -16.63
C PRO A 546 8.65 6.48 -15.15
N TYR A 547 9.12 5.38 -14.55
CA TYR A 547 9.17 5.23 -13.10
C TYR A 547 9.97 6.34 -12.40
N VAL A 548 11.13 6.70 -12.96
CA VAL A 548 12.03 7.68 -12.33
C VAL A 548 11.46 9.09 -12.43
N ILE A 549 10.82 9.43 -13.55
CA ILE A 549 10.04 10.68 -13.67
C ILE A 549 8.93 10.73 -12.62
N LEU A 550 8.15 9.66 -12.48
CA LEU A 550 6.99 9.65 -11.57
C LEU A 550 7.37 9.60 -10.08
N ALA A 551 8.47 8.92 -9.73
CA ALA A 551 8.80 8.66 -8.32
C ALA A 551 9.92 9.56 -7.78
N HIS A 552 10.73 10.15 -8.65
CA HIS A 552 11.99 10.81 -8.31
C HIS A 552 12.25 12.09 -9.13
N TYR A 553 11.19 12.76 -9.61
CA TYR A 553 11.31 13.96 -10.45
C TYR A 553 12.24 15.04 -9.84
N GLY A 554 12.11 15.27 -8.54
CA GLY A 554 12.91 16.26 -7.82
C GLY A 554 14.34 15.81 -7.47
N GLU A 555 14.74 14.58 -7.80
CA GLU A 555 16.03 13.99 -7.39
C GLU A 555 16.70 13.15 -8.49
N LEU A 556 16.44 13.48 -9.76
CA LEU A 556 16.98 12.75 -10.92
C LEU A 556 18.51 12.61 -10.91
N ASP A 557 19.22 13.66 -10.49
CA ASP A 557 20.69 13.63 -10.40
C ASP A 557 21.17 12.61 -9.37
N TRP A 558 20.52 12.56 -8.20
CA TRP A 558 20.80 11.57 -7.16
C TRP A 558 20.49 10.15 -7.64
N CYS A 559 19.37 9.92 -8.33
CA CYS A 559 19.06 8.61 -8.92
C CYS A 559 20.15 8.15 -9.90
N ARG A 560 20.68 9.07 -10.72
CA ARG A 560 21.73 8.77 -11.69
C ARG A 560 23.01 8.29 -11.03
N GLU A 561 23.37 8.82 -9.86
CA GLU A 561 24.52 8.37 -9.07
C GLU A 561 24.42 6.88 -8.70
N TRP A 562 23.21 6.35 -8.54
CA TRP A 562 22.94 4.94 -8.19
C TRP A 562 22.67 4.05 -9.41
N GLY A 563 22.84 4.57 -10.63
CA GLY A 563 22.58 3.84 -11.87
C GLY A 563 21.09 3.66 -12.19
N VAL A 564 20.23 4.52 -11.66
CA VAL A 564 18.79 4.56 -11.96
C VAL A 564 18.55 5.66 -12.99
N GLU A 565 18.42 5.26 -14.26
CA GLU A 565 18.31 6.18 -15.41
C GLU A 565 16.96 6.91 -15.45
N GLU A 566 16.98 8.23 -15.70
CA GLU A 566 15.78 9.09 -15.70
C GLU A 566 14.69 8.63 -16.69
N ASP A 567 15.11 7.97 -17.76
CA ASP A 567 14.26 7.52 -18.85
C ASP A 567 13.85 6.04 -18.73
N LEU A 568 14.09 5.41 -17.58
CA LEU A 568 13.67 4.05 -17.27
C LEU A 568 12.13 3.93 -17.26
N ILE A 569 11.62 3.00 -18.07
CA ILE A 569 10.21 2.65 -18.13
C ILE A 569 10.01 1.34 -17.39
N ARG A 570 9.04 1.31 -16.47
CA ARG A 570 8.67 0.13 -15.69
C ARG A 570 7.35 -0.43 -16.19
N PHE A 571 7.29 -1.75 -16.32
CA PHE A 571 6.13 -2.52 -16.75
C PHE A 571 5.73 -3.50 -15.66
N SER A 572 4.50 -3.37 -15.18
CA SER A 572 3.86 -4.35 -14.31
C SER A 572 2.90 -5.17 -15.16
N VAL A 573 3.33 -6.36 -15.57
CA VAL A 573 2.58 -7.20 -16.51
C VAL A 573 1.36 -7.82 -15.83
N GLY A 574 0.22 -7.80 -16.53
CA GLY A 574 -1.07 -8.28 -16.06
C GLY A 574 -1.49 -9.63 -16.68
N LEU A 575 -2.80 -9.86 -16.70
CA LEU A 575 -3.43 -11.13 -17.06
C LEU A 575 -3.88 -11.23 -18.53
N GLU A 576 -3.61 -10.22 -19.34
CA GLU A 576 -4.03 -10.19 -20.74
C GLU A 576 -3.49 -11.40 -21.54
N GLU A 577 -4.08 -11.61 -22.73
CA GLU A 577 -3.59 -12.65 -23.62
C GLU A 577 -2.13 -12.41 -24.03
N THR A 578 -1.28 -13.42 -23.82
CA THR A 578 0.17 -13.32 -24.03
C THR A 578 0.52 -12.85 -25.43
N SER A 579 -0.17 -13.38 -26.46
CA SER A 579 0.03 -12.97 -27.84
C SER A 579 -0.34 -11.51 -28.07
N LYS A 580 -1.44 -11.04 -27.47
CA LYS A 580 -1.86 -9.64 -27.54
C LYS A 580 -0.83 -8.73 -26.90
N LEU A 581 -0.32 -9.08 -25.72
CA LEU A 581 0.74 -8.31 -25.06
C LEU A 581 2.02 -8.25 -25.90
N VAL A 582 2.45 -9.38 -26.45
CA VAL A 582 3.62 -9.44 -27.35
C VAL A 582 3.42 -8.50 -28.55
N ASP A 583 2.25 -8.53 -29.18
CA ASP A 583 1.94 -7.67 -30.32
C ASP A 583 1.87 -6.18 -29.91
N THR A 584 1.31 -5.86 -28.75
CA THR A 584 1.27 -4.50 -28.19
C THR A 584 2.68 -3.94 -27.99
N PHE A 585 3.59 -4.71 -27.39
CA PHE A 585 4.96 -4.28 -27.17
C PHE A 585 5.75 -4.15 -28.49
N LYS A 586 5.57 -5.08 -29.43
CA LYS A 586 6.20 -4.98 -30.77
C LYS A 586 5.76 -3.73 -31.52
N LYS A 587 4.46 -3.46 -31.59
CA LYS A 587 3.93 -2.26 -32.25
C LYS A 587 4.51 -0.98 -31.66
N ALA A 588 4.62 -0.90 -30.34
CA ALA A 588 5.21 0.25 -29.66
C ALA A 588 6.71 0.42 -29.98
N LEU A 589 7.46 -0.69 -30.08
CA LEU A 589 8.87 -0.68 -30.49
C LEU A 589 9.03 -0.23 -31.95
N ASP A 590 8.14 -0.67 -32.85
CA ASP A 590 8.14 -0.28 -34.27
C ASP A 590 7.84 1.22 -34.48
N CYS A 591 7.25 1.90 -33.49
CA CYS A 591 7.03 3.36 -33.51
C CYS A 591 8.29 4.18 -33.20
N ILE A 592 9.37 3.54 -32.74
CA ILE A 592 10.64 4.23 -32.51
C ILE A 592 11.25 4.58 -33.87
N PRO A 593 11.59 5.87 -34.14
CA PRO A 593 12.14 6.26 -35.44
C PRO A 593 13.41 5.48 -35.82
N SER A 594 13.48 5.00 -37.06
CA SER A 594 14.71 4.40 -37.61
C SER A 594 15.85 5.42 -37.59
N ALA A 595 17.07 4.96 -37.29
CA ALA A 595 18.26 5.80 -37.23
C ALA A 595 18.67 6.44 -38.58
N GLU A 596 17.98 6.13 -39.69
CA GLU A 596 18.30 6.60 -41.05
C GLU A 596 17.75 8.00 -41.39
N GLY A 597 17.40 8.82 -40.39
CA GLY A 597 16.73 10.11 -40.61
C GLY A 597 17.25 11.28 -39.77
N GLN A 598 18.54 11.33 -39.45
CA GLN A 598 19.22 12.53 -38.94
C GLN A 598 20.44 12.89 -39.78
#